data_AF-A0A1J4JNA5-F1
#
_entry.id   AF-A0A1J4JNA5-F1
#
_cell.length_a   1.000
_cell.length_b   1.000
_cell.length_c   1.000
_cell.angle_alpha   90.00
_cell.angle_beta   90.00
_cell.angle_gamma   90.00
#
_symmetry.space_group_name_H-M   'P 1'
#
loop_
_entity.id
_entity.type
_entity.pdbx_description
1 polymer ?
#
loop_
_entity_poly.entity_id
_entity_poly.type
_entity_poly.pdbx_seq_one_letter_code
_entity_poly.pdbx_strand_id
1 'polypeptide(L)'
;MELLGIQQSDLVSLPIQHFLKVEVDEERAIDAYNRHLEKRADLIQQIQETKKGIDFTSQRPSPVVVYEKHMAEVEENIIKSKEEMNKNIIRKIALNQLRLAYKIQHGESKIQRQSQLSSVHDEKLSILIKEAQEKADKQDFSQIERNVNTDGLLFASHKSTKPSDSNFEKRYMFLTEQRKQKLNESAKITAEKINVAQQRHSKNFEEKITKMKQRLKEEEEIMKQRLEKNDEILATIPDKYQKRDNILAEKAEKRNERTVSVNKRNEEFVQKKINKVNNLLQTEQQNFTKVMKTNQAKTNEKLEQEAELLRKRNEAAEKIFRRQKEEIEEFKQTLQKRDIDLQQRQIELDKEMQNKLYTAKIELEDKTAAIRRAQRARDCQTAFSLRQKVFRSESGLNGIQKQRARSQLTKAKMNETFIEKRNAAMNLLPDVVNLNDQQKVRALIQILGISENEANEMIQQAKVPNPHAK
;
A
#
# COMPACT_ATOMS: atom_id res chain seq x y z
N MET A 1 89.24 -48.88 -42.00
CA MET A 1 87.83 -48.65 -41.59
C MET A 1 87.29 -50.01 -41.21
N GLU A 2 87.04 -50.23 -39.93
CA GLU A 2 86.38 -51.44 -39.42
C GLU A 2 85.18 -50.93 -38.62
N LEU A 3 84.01 -50.91 -39.26
CA LEU A 3 82.75 -50.44 -38.68
C LEU A 3 81.71 -51.50 -39.00
N LEU A 4 81.36 -52.26 -37.96
CA LEU A 4 80.75 -53.60 -38.05
C LEU A 4 81.73 -54.64 -38.65
N GLY A 5 81.62 -55.90 -38.22
CA GLY A 5 82.53 -56.99 -38.57
C GLY A 5 82.33 -57.56 -39.98
N ILE A 6 81.98 -56.71 -40.95
CA ILE A 6 81.70 -57.07 -42.34
C ILE A 6 83.04 -57.08 -43.10
N GLN A 7 83.44 -58.24 -43.62
CA GLN A 7 84.65 -58.34 -44.45
C GLN A 7 84.35 -58.03 -45.91
N GLN A 8 85.39 -57.70 -46.69
CA GLN A 8 85.22 -57.36 -48.11
C GLN A 8 84.70 -58.54 -48.95
N SER A 9 84.89 -59.78 -48.48
CA SER A 9 84.26 -61.00 -48.99
C SER A 9 82.74 -60.90 -49.04
N ASP A 10 82.12 -60.31 -48.02
CA ASP A 10 80.69 -60.41 -47.73
C ASP A 10 79.86 -59.49 -48.66
N LEU A 11 80.56 -58.62 -49.40
CA LEU A 11 80.01 -57.73 -50.43
C LEU A 11 80.22 -58.26 -51.86
N VAL A 12 80.91 -59.40 -52.03
CA VAL A 12 81.13 -60.05 -53.34
C VAL A 12 79.98 -61.01 -53.62
N SER A 13 79.29 -60.82 -54.74
CA SER A 13 78.27 -61.76 -55.22
C SER A 13 78.96 -63.00 -55.82
N LEU A 14 78.97 -64.12 -55.08
CA LEU A 14 79.35 -65.42 -55.61
C LEU A 14 78.35 -65.83 -56.72
N PRO A 15 78.81 -66.34 -57.87
CA PRO A 15 77.94 -66.65 -59.00
C PRO A 15 77.14 -67.94 -58.76
N ILE A 16 75.98 -68.09 -59.41
CA ILE A 16 75.07 -69.22 -59.18
C ILE A 16 75.70 -70.60 -59.45
N GLN A 17 76.69 -70.70 -60.37
CA GLN A 17 77.44 -71.95 -60.59
C GLN A 17 78.32 -72.37 -59.40
N HIS A 18 78.46 -71.55 -58.37
CA HIS A 18 79.09 -71.95 -57.11
C HIS A 18 78.12 -72.72 -56.20
N PHE A 19 76.84 -72.32 -56.17
CA PHE A 19 75.79 -72.97 -55.38
C PHE A 19 75.37 -74.30 -56.01
N LEU A 20 75.25 -74.34 -57.34
CA LEU A 20 75.02 -75.54 -58.16
C LEU A 20 76.17 -76.57 -58.14
N LYS A 21 77.26 -76.29 -57.41
CA LYS A 21 78.37 -77.24 -57.14
C LYS A 21 78.39 -77.78 -55.72
N VAL A 22 77.51 -77.27 -54.85
CA VAL A 22 77.44 -77.59 -53.42
C VAL A 22 76.12 -78.24 -53.07
N GLU A 23 75.01 -77.73 -53.62
CA GLU A 23 73.71 -78.41 -53.61
C GLU A 23 73.56 -79.29 -54.85
N VAL A 24 72.95 -80.48 -54.66
CA VAL A 24 72.65 -81.46 -55.72
C VAL A 24 71.27 -81.20 -56.34
N ASP A 25 70.44 -80.41 -55.65
CA ASP A 25 69.07 -80.04 -56.02
C ASP A 25 69.05 -78.61 -56.57
N GLU A 26 68.67 -78.46 -57.84
CA GLU A 26 68.74 -77.18 -58.57
C GLU A 26 67.83 -76.11 -57.97
N GLU A 27 66.64 -76.49 -57.47
CA GLU A 27 65.74 -75.54 -56.81
C GLU A 27 66.37 -74.99 -55.52
N ARG A 28 67.04 -75.84 -54.73
CA ARG A 28 67.75 -75.41 -53.50
C ARG A 28 68.96 -74.53 -53.80
N ALA A 29 69.69 -74.82 -54.88
CA ALA A 29 70.82 -74.01 -55.29
C ALA A 29 70.38 -72.58 -55.69
N ILE A 30 69.25 -72.47 -56.40
CA ILE A 30 68.60 -71.19 -56.74
C ILE A 30 68.16 -70.47 -55.46
N ASP A 31 67.49 -71.17 -54.54
CA ASP A 31 66.97 -70.59 -53.30
C ASP A 31 68.08 -70.10 -52.36
N ALA A 32 69.20 -70.84 -52.26
CA ALA A 32 70.39 -70.44 -51.52
C ALA A 32 71.08 -69.22 -52.14
N TYR A 33 71.15 -69.14 -53.47
CA TYR A 33 71.68 -67.98 -54.21
C TYR A 33 70.81 -66.73 -54.00
N ASN A 34 69.48 -66.86 -54.04
CA ASN A 34 68.57 -65.75 -53.78
C ASN A 34 68.75 -65.18 -52.37
N ARG A 35 68.78 -66.05 -51.34
CA ARG A 35 69.03 -65.64 -49.94
C ARG A 35 70.42 -65.02 -49.72
N HIS A 36 71.40 -65.35 -50.57
CA HIS A 36 72.71 -64.68 -50.57
C HIS A 36 72.63 -63.27 -51.18
N LEU A 37 71.87 -63.07 -52.25
CA LEU A 37 71.64 -61.74 -52.84
C LEU A 37 70.87 -60.81 -51.90
N GLU A 38 69.84 -61.31 -51.20
CA GLU A 38 69.05 -60.56 -50.21
C GLU A 38 69.94 -60.02 -49.08
N LYS A 39 70.71 -60.90 -48.40
CA LYS A 39 71.64 -60.50 -47.33
C LYS A 39 72.65 -59.45 -47.79
N ARG A 40 73.11 -59.54 -49.04
CA ARG A 40 74.02 -58.56 -49.64
C ARG A 40 73.34 -57.21 -49.87
N ALA A 41 72.05 -57.20 -50.24
CA ALA A 41 71.28 -55.96 -50.37
C ALA A 41 71.11 -55.25 -49.01
N ASP A 42 70.76 -55.99 -47.96
CA ASP A 42 70.63 -55.48 -46.59
C ASP A 42 71.94 -54.85 -46.09
N LEU A 43 73.08 -55.54 -46.27
CA LEU A 43 74.40 -55.02 -45.90
C LEU A 43 74.76 -53.74 -46.66
N ILE A 44 74.45 -53.66 -47.95
CA ILE A 44 74.65 -52.45 -48.75
C ILE A 44 73.77 -51.30 -48.26
N GLN A 45 72.50 -51.56 -47.89
CA GLN A 45 71.60 -50.55 -47.34
C GLN A 45 72.13 -50.02 -45.99
N GLN A 46 72.52 -50.90 -45.06
CA GLN A 46 73.08 -50.51 -43.76
C GLN A 46 74.35 -49.64 -43.91
N ILE A 47 75.22 -49.95 -44.86
CA ILE A 47 76.40 -49.13 -45.18
C ILE A 47 75.99 -47.73 -45.69
N GLN A 48 74.97 -47.64 -46.55
CA GLN A 48 74.47 -46.35 -47.06
C GLN A 48 73.80 -45.50 -45.97
N GLU A 49 73.02 -46.11 -45.08
CA GLU A 49 72.39 -45.42 -43.95
C GLU A 49 73.42 -44.92 -42.94
N THR A 50 74.41 -45.76 -42.60
CA THR A 50 75.53 -45.40 -41.73
C THR A 50 76.33 -44.23 -42.34
N LYS A 51 76.61 -44.27 -43.65
CA LYS A 51 77.31 -43.17 -44.35
C LYS A 51 76.51 -41.87 -44.30
N LYS A 52 75.19 -41.91 -44.55
CA LYS A 52 74.32 -40.73 -44.41
C LYS A 52 74.40 -40.12 -42.99
N GLY A 53 74.50 -40.95 -41.95
CA GLY A 53 74.71 -40.48 -40.57
C GLY A 53 76.06 -39.80 -40.31
N ILE A 54 77.12 -40.28 -40.97
CA ILE A 54 78.48 -39.70 -40.88
C ILE A 54 78.57 -38.36 -41.61
N ASP A 55 77.97 -38.26 -42.80
CA ASP A 55 77.88 -37.00 -43.54
C ASP A 55 77.03 -35.95 -42.78
N PHE A 56 75.98 -36.38 -42.08
CA PHE A 56 75.15 -35.50 -41.22
C PHE A 56 75.82 -35.03 -39.91
N THR A 57 76.93 -35.64 -39.50
CA THR A 57 77.64 -35.30 -38.25
C THR A 57 78.92 -34.52 -38.50
N SER A 58 79.58 -34.72 -39.63
CA SER A 58 80.79 -33.98 -40.03
C SER A 58 80.54 -32.51 -40.42
N GLN A 59 79.34 -32.16 -40.91
CA GLN A 59 79.00 -30.79 -41.33
C GLN A 59 78.28 -29.94 -40.27
N ARG A 60 77.99 -30.46 -39.06
CA ARG A 60 77.30 -29.67 -38.02
C ARG A 60 78.28 -28.68 -37.36
N PRO A 61 78.10 -27.34 -37.52
CA PRO A 61 78.89 -26.39 -36.75
C PRO A 61 78.68 -26.62 -35.25
N SER A 62 79.75 -26.47 -34.47
CA SER A 62 79.72 -26.63 -33.01
C SER A 62 78.55 -25.85 -32.39
N PRO A 63 77.84 -26.37 -31.37
CA PRO A 63 76.76 -25.64 -30.69
C PRO A 63 77.17 -24.25 -30.19
N VAL A 64 78.46 -24.03 -29.96
CA VAL A 64 79.04 -22.72 -29.61
C VAL A 64 79.02 -21.75 -30.79
N VAL A 65 79.35 -22.23 -31.99
CA VAL A 65 79.31 -21.47 -33.24
C VAL A 65 77.86 -21.14 -33.61
N VAL A 66 76.94 -22.09 -33.44
CA VAL A 66 75.49 -21.86 -33.61
C VAL A 66 74.99 -20.82 -32.60
N TYR A 67 75.36 -20.95 -31.32
CA TYR A 67 74.96 -20.01 -30.28
C TYR A 67 75.51 -18.60 -30.50
N GLU A 68 76.82 -18.43 -30.75
CA GLU A 68 77.40 -17.10 -30.96
C GLU A 68 76.92 -16.47 -32.29
N LYS A 69 76.62 -17.25 -33.33
CA LYS A 69 75.95 -16.75 -34.55
C LYS A 69 74.53 -16.26 -34.25
N HIS A 70 73.73 -17.06 -33.54
CA HIS A 70 72.39 -16.66 -33.11
C HIS A 70 72.43 -15.42 -32.19
N MET A 71 73.40 -15.34 -31.28
CA MET A 71 73.61 -14.17 -30.43
C MET A 71 74.03 -12.94 -31.24
N ALA A 72 74.84 -13.08 -32.30
CA ALA A 72 75.15 -11.97 -33.20
C ALA A 72 73.90 -11.46 -33.95
N GLU A 73 73.05 -12.37 -34.45
CA GLU A 73 71.77 -12.04 -35.10
C GLU A 73 70.78 -11.37 -34.13
N VAL A 74 70.66 -11.88 -32.89
CA VAL A 74 69.88 -11.26 -31.82
C VAL A 74 70.45 -9.89 -31.45
N GLU A 75 71.77 -9.77 -31.35
CA GLU A 75 72.43 -8.51 -31.04
C GLU A 75 72.21 -7.46 -32.14
N GLU A 76 72.17 -7.85 -33.42
CA GLU A 76 71.88 -6.98 -34.57
C GLU A 76 70.40 -6.56 -34.62
N ASN A 77 69.47 -7.50 -34.38
CA ASN A 77 68.04 -7.19 -34.31
C ASN A 77 67.71 -6.27 -33.13
N ILE A 78 68.42 -6.40 -32.00
CA ILE A 78 68.35 -5.46 -30.88
C ILE A 78 68.88 -4.07 -31.26
N ILE A 79 69.91 -3.96 -32.13
CA ILE A 79 70.35 -2.65 -32.65
C ILE A 79 69.24 -2.01 -33.47
N LYS A 80 68.71 -2.71 -34.49
CA LYS A 80 67.66 -2.19 -35.38
C LYS A 80 66.41 -1.73 -34.61
N SER A 81 65.92 -2.58 -33.70
CA SER A 81 64.77 -2.24 -32.85
C SER A 81 65.04 -1.04 -31.92
N LYS A 82 66.24 -0.94 -31.34
CA LYS A 82 66.64 0.23 -30.55
C LYS A 82 66.78 1.49 -31.39
N GLU A 83 67.27 1.40 -32.62
CA GLU A 83 67.34 2.55 -33.52
C GLU A 83 65.97 3.10 -33.88
N GLU A 84 65.00 2.24 -34.19
CA GLU A 84 63.61 2.64 -34.46
C GLU A 84 62.97 3.27 -33.22
N MET A 85 63.15 2.66 -32.04
CA MET A 85 62.68 3.21 -30.77
C MET A 85 63.32 4.58 -30.47
N ASN A 86 64.64 4.72 -30.67
CA ASN A 86 65.40 5.95 -30.48
C ASN A 86 64.95 7.05 -31.45
N LYS A 87 64.81 6.75 -32.74
CA LYS A 87 64.25 7.67 -33.76
C LYS A 87 62.86 8.15 -33.34
N ASN A 88 62.00 7.25 -32.88
CA ASN A 88 60.64 7.59 -32.43
C ASN A 88 60.61 8.39 -31.11
N ILE A 89 61.56 8.18 -30.19
CA ILE A 89 61.72 9.02 -28.98
C ILE A 89 62.14 10.45 -29.36
N ILE A 90 63.15 10.60 -30.22
CA ILE A 90 63.61 11.93 -30.63
C ILE A 90 62.52 12.66 -31.43
N ARG A 91 61.82 11.97 -32.36
CA ARG A 91 60.65 12.53 -33.08
C ARG A 91 59.59 13.05 -32.11
N LYS A 92 59.25 12.31 -31.04
CA LYS A 92 58.29 12.76 -30.01
C LYS A 92 58.79 13.98 -29.22
N ILE A 93 60.08 14.04 -28.89
CA ILE A 93 60.69 15.20 -28.21
C ILE A 93 60.60 16.44 -29.11
N ALA A 94 61.07 16.35 -30.36
CA ALA A 94 61.01 17.45 -31.33
C ALA A 94 59.58 17.90 -31.61
N LEU A 95 58.63 16.97 -31.79
CA LEU A 95 57.19 17.28 -31.95
C LEU A 95 56.62 18.04 -30.74
N ASN A 96 57.03 17.69 -29.52
CA ASN A 96 56.60 18.40 -28.32
C ASN A 96 57.23 19.81 -28.23
N GLN A 97 58.50 19.99 -28.61
CA GLN A 97 59.10 21.33 -28.68
C GLN A 97 58.46 22.21 -29.77
N LEU A 98 58.13 21.65 -30.95
CA LEU A 98 57.36 22.37 -31.97
C LEU A 98 55.96 22.77 -31.45
N ARG A 99 55.27 21.87 -30.72
CA ARG A 99 53.97 22.17 -30.09
C ARG A 99 54.07 23.26 -29.03
N LEU A 100 55.15 23.29 -28.24
CA LEU A 100 55.41 24.37 -27.30
C LEU A 100 55.70 25.69 -28.02
N ALA A 101 56.53 25.69 -29.08
CA ALA A 101 56.75 26.86 -29.93
C ALA A 101 55.44 27.42 -30.51
N TYR A 102 54.58 26.59 -31.12
CA TYR A 102 53.27 27.05 -31.62
C TYR A 102 52.33 27.50 -30.49
N LYS A 103 52.39 26.88 -29.30
CA LYS A 103 51.60 27.33 -28.13
C LYS A 103 52.04 28.70 -27.63
N ILE A 104 53.35 28.99 -27.65
CA ILE A 104 53.92 30.30 -27.32
C ILE A 104 53.49 31.33 -28.38
N GLN A 105 53.74 31.05 -29.67
CA GLN A 105 53.39 31.91 -30.81
C GLN A 105 51.88 32.24 -30.86
N HIS A 106 51.01 31.26 -30.58
CA HIS A 106 49.56 31.48 -30.43
C HIS A 106 49.17 32.22 -29.13
N GLY A 107 49.94 32.06 -28.05
CA GLY A 107 49.77 32.82 -26.81
C GLY A 107 50.03 34.30 -27.01
N GLU A 108 51.18 34.64 -27.61
CA GLU A 108 51.57 36.00 -28.00
C GLU A 108 50.52 36.64 -28.92
N SER A 109 50.10 35.91 -29.97
CA SER A 109 49.02 36.34 -30.88
C SER A 109 47.70 36.62 -30.15
N LYS A 110 47.35 35.83 -29.11
CA LYS A 110 46.16 36.03 -28.30
C LYS A 110 46.29 37.23 -27.35
N ILE A 111 47.45 37.43 -26.74
CA ILE A 111 47.73 38.56 -25.84
C ILE A 111 47.65 39.88 -26.63
N GLN A 112 48.25 39.93 -27.82
CA GLN A 112 48.12 41.09 -28.74
C GLN A 112 46.65 41.37 -29.07
N ARG A 113 45.86 40.35 -29.40
CA ARG A 113 44.43 40.50 -29.72
C ARG A 113 43.57 40.86 -28.49
N GLN A 114 43.92 40.41 -27.29
CA GLN A 114 43.22 40.80 -26.06
C GLN A 114 43.52 42.26 -25.69
N SER A 115 44.77 42.71 -25.86
CA SER A 115 45.13 44.13 -25.68
C SER A 115 44.30 45.04 -26.61
N GLN A 116 44.17 44.66 -27.89
CA GLN A 116 43.33 45.36 -28.88
C GLN A 116 41.83 45.33 -28.57
N LEU A 117 41.35 44.33 -27.83
CA LEU A 117 39.93 44.21 -27.45
C LEU A 117 39.60 44.97 -26.16
N SER A 118 40.52 45.08 -25.21
CA SER A 118 40.30 45.85 -23.97
C SER A 118 40.08 47.33 -24.27
N SER A 119 40.95 47.94 -25.08
CA SER A 119 40.84 49.37 -25.42
C SER A 119 39.49 49.72 -26.05
N VAL A 120 38.95 48.84 -26.91
CA VAL A 120 37.64 49.01 -27.58
C VAL A 120 36.44 48.78 -26.63
N HIS A 121 36.66 48.15 -25.48
CA HIS A 121 35.64 47.93 -24.45
C HIS A 121 35.59 49.10 -23.44
N ASP A 122 36.76 49.58 -23.01
CA ASP A 122 36.90 50.63 -22.00
C ASP A 122 36.36 51.99 -22.50
N GLU A 123 36.49 52.25 -23.82
CA GLU A 123 35.83 53.36 -24.52
C GLU A 123 34.29 53.31 -24.40
N LYS A 124 33.67 52.13 -24.45
CA LYS A 124 32.20 51.98 -24.44
C LYS A 124 31.60 52.07 -23.04
N LEU A 125 32.29 51.51 -22.03
CA LEU A 125 31.86 51.60 -20.63
C LEU A 125 31.79 53.06 -20.15
N SER A 126 32.73 53.89 -20.63
CA SER A 126 32.84 55.32 -20.33
C SER A 126 31.65 56.16 -20.83
N ILE A 127 30.83 55.63 -21.75
CA ILE A 127 29.62 56.28 -22.28
C ILE A 127 28.41 55.93 -21.41
N LEU A 128 28.16 54.63 -21.21
CA LEU A 128 26.97 54.11 -20.51
C LEU A 128 26.86 54.57 -19.04
N ILE A 129 27.97 54.78 -18.35
CA ILE A 129 27.96 55.25 -16.94
C ILE A 129 27.32 56.65 -16.83
N LYS A 130 27.48 57.52 -17.83
CA LYS A 130 26.86 58.86 -17.81
C LYS A 130 25.35 58.80 -17.95
N GLU A 131 24.85 57.97 -18.89
CA GLU A 131 23.42 57.79 -19.17
C GLU A 131 22.63 57.15 -18.03
N ALA A 132 23.33 56.50 -17.08
CA ALA A 132 22.73 55.86 -15.91
C ALA A 132 22.49 56.84 -14.76
N GLN A 133 23.34 57.85 -14.57
CA GLN A 133 23.22 58.82 -13.47
C GLN A 133 21.98 59.71 -13.65
N GLU A 134 21.69 60.18 -14.87
CA GLU A 134 20.54 61.05 -15.21
C GLU A 134 19.15 60.45 -14.94
N LYS A 135 19.09 59.13 -14.67
CA LYS A 135 17.87 58.34 -14.48
C LYS A 135 17.63 57.94 -13.03
N ALA A 136 18.58 58.17 -12.12
CA ALA A 136 18.43 57.86 -10.69
C ALA A 136 17.66 58.94 -9.90
N ASP A 137 17.69 60.20 -10.36
CA ASP A 137 17.16 61.36 -9.62
C ASP A 137 15.61 61.47 -9.56
N LYS A 138 14.85 60.40 -9.86
CA LYS A 138 13.41 60.48 -10.18
C LYS A 138 12.54 59.40 -9.51
N GLN A 139 12.04 59.79 -8.33
CA GLN A 139 10.82 59.36 -7.62
C GLN A 139 10.90 58.21 -6.58
N ASP A 140 10.40 58.52 -5.37
CA ASP A 140 10.12 57.64 -4.23
C ASP A 140 8.62 57.27 -4.12
N PHE A 141 8.29 56.21 -3.38
CA PHE A 141 6.90 55.79 -3.08
C PHE A 141 6.74 55.22 -1.65
N SER A 142 5.54 55.33 -1.06
CA SER A 142 5.20 54.80 0.29
C SER A 142 3.73 54.36 0.46
N GLN A 143 3.25 54.16 1.71
CA GLN A 143 2.33 53.09 2.15
C GLN A 143 0.91 53.55 2.61
N ILE A 144 0.02 52.61 3.07
CA ILE A 144 -0.79 52.65 4.35
C ILE A 144 -1.93 51.57 4.40
N GLU A 145 -2.46 51.26 5.61
CA GLU A 145 -3.41 50.17 6.01
C GLU A 145 -4.74 50.70 6.65
N ARG A 146 -5.71 49.82 7.07
CA ARG A 146 -6.42 49.78 8.43
C ARG A 146 -7.67 48.85 8.57
N ASN A 147 -8.33 48.82 9.77
CA ASN A 147 -9.24 47.80 10.37
C ASN A 147 -10.51 48.35 11.14
N VAL A 148 -11.34 47.49 11.81
CA VAL A 148 -12.17 47.64 13.10
C VAL A 148 -13.73 47.32 13.06
N ASN A 149 -14.47 47.29 14.23
CA ASN A 149 -15.66 46.42 14.66
C ASN A 149 -16.67 47.04 15.75
N THR A 150 -17.83 46.44 16.26
CA THR A 150 -18.65 46.62 17.61
C THR A 150 -20.26 46.35 17.75
N ASP A 151 -20.98 46.46 18.96
CA ASP A 151 -22.32 45.81 19.46
C ASP A 151 -23.41 46.54 20.49
N GLY A 152 -24.74 46.10 20.81
CA GLY A 152 -25.66 46.26 22.13
C GLY A 152 -27.26 46.71 22.34
N LEU A 153 -28.16 46.34 23.42
CA LEU A 153 -29.47 46.97 24.19
C LEU A 153 -30.99 46.29 24.59
N LEU A 154 -31.94 46.75 25.58
CA LEU A 154 -33.34 46.17 26.20
C LEU A 154 -34.56 47.03 27.04
N PHE A 155 -35.85 46.57 27.51
CA PHE A 155 -37.12 47.29 28.25
C PHE A 155 -38.41 46.58 29.14
N ALA A 156 -39.56 47.23 29.74
CA ALA A 156 -40.76 46.71 30.71
C ALA A 156 -42.28 47.43 31.06
N SER A 157 -43.31 46.98 31.97
CA SER A 157 -44.84 47.45 32.29
C SER A 157 -45.75 47.07 33.69
N HIS A 158 -47.11 47.16 34.24
CA HIS A 158 -48.69 47.55 34.24
C HIS A 158 -49.65 47.57 35.65
N LYS A 159 -51.07 47.93 35.86
CA LYS A 159 -52.15 47.78 37.11
C LYS A 159 -53.78 48.33 37.18
N SER A 160 -54.83 48.03 38.14
CA SER A 160 -56.35 48.63 38.40
C SER A 160 -57.51 48.20 39.60
N THR A 161 -58.78 48.81 39.93
CA THR A 161 -60.00 48.59 41.04
C THR A 161 -61.55 49.30 41.00
N LYS A 162 -62.70 49.46 41.88
CA LYS A 162 -63.93 48.75 42.73
C LYS A 162 -65.51 49.41 43.07
N PRO A 163 -66.42 49.40 44.22
CA PRO A 163 -68.05 49.38 44.46
C PRO A 163 -68.95 50.30 45.59
N SER A 164 -70.27 50.35 46.21
CA SER A 164 -71.84 49.92 46.40
C SER A 164 -72.78 50.64 47.63
N ASP A 165 -74.13 50.68 48.20
CA ASP A 165 -75.73 50.31 48.20
C ASP A 165 -76.88 50.93 49.34
N SER A 166 -78.32 50.74 49.47
CA SER A 166 -79.46 51.31 50.53
C SER A 166 -81.13 50.95 50.73
N ASN A 167 -82.08 51.38 51.75
CA ASN A 167 -83.70 51.16 51.97
C ASN A 167 -84.79 51.75 53.18
N PHE A 168 -86.25 51.70 53.26
CA PHE A 168 -87.37 52.18 54.39
C PHE A 168 -89.09 51.98 54.41
N GLU A 169 -90.06 52.14 55.50
CA GLU A 169 -91.71 52.10 55.59
C GLU A 169 -92.74 52.27 56.97
N LYS A 170 -94.18 52.61 57.08
CA LYS A 170 -95.42 52.36 58.16
C LYS A 170 -96.87 53.21 58.48
N ARG A 171 -98.14 52.75 59.05
CA ARG A 171 -99.39 53.41 59.95
C ARG A 171 -101.08 53.15 59.93
N TYR A 172 -102.07 53.15 61.00
CA TYR A 172 -103.72 53.34 61.09
C TYR A 172 -104.78 53.10 62.43
N MET A 173 -106.15 53.57 62.65
CA MET A 173 -107.45 53.08 63.55
C MET A 173 -108.83 53.93 64.08
N PHE A 174 -110.13 53.43 64.55
CA PHE A 174 -111.30 53.93 65.60
C PHE A 174 -113.01 53.70 65.61
N LEU A 175 -113.93 53.88 66.71
CA LEU A 175 -115.53 54.20 67.00
C LEU A 175 -116.82 53.32 67.68
N THR A 176 -118.04 53.81 68.32
CA THR A 176 -119.45 53.14 68.83
C THR A 176 -120.73 53.90 69.66
N GLU A 177 -122.09 53.44 69.91
CA GLU A 177 -123.33 54.03 70.83
C GLU A 177 -124.95 53.47 71.00
N GLN A 178 -125.86 53.78 72.09
CA GLN A 178 -127.43 53.97 72.53
C GLN A 178 -128.86 53.08 72.82
N ARG A 179 -129.88 53.47 73.77
CA ARG A 179 -131.52 53.48 73.93
C ARG A 179 -132.60 52.67 74.94
N LYS A 180 -133.97 53.06 75.29
CA LYS A 180 -135.08 52.46 76.33
C LYS A 180 -136.68 52.99 76.58
N GLN A 181 -137.80 52.27 77.17
CA GLN A 181 -139.10 52.66 78.10
C GLN A 181 -140.73 52.18 77.99
N LYS A 182 -141.65 51.95 79.08
CA LYS A 182 -143.22 52.22 79.41
C LYS A 182 -144.50 51.17 79.80
N LEU A 183 -145.67 51.46 80.58
CA LEU A 183 -147.02 50.63 80.93
C LEU A 183 -148.34 51.20 81.80
N ASN A 184 -149.66 50.61 81.97
CA ASN A 184 -150.90 50.90 82.97
C ASN A 184 -152.42 50.14 83.02
N GLU A 185 -153.37 50.25 84.08
CA GLU A 185 -154.98 50.30 84.32
C GLU A 185 -156.21 49.21 84.75
N SER A 186 -157.33 49.58 85.57
CA SER A 186 -158.88 49.21 85.74
C SER A 186 -159.68 48.21 86.75
N ALA A 187 -160.97 48.43 87.25
CA ALA A 187 -161.62 47.72 88.47
C ALA A 187 -163.04 46.95 88.57
N LYS A 188 -164.25 47.58 88.73
CA LYS A 188 -165.42 46.98 89.52
C LYS A 188 -166.44 46.03 88.81
N ILE A 189 -166.71 46.18 87.51
CA ILE A 189 -167.67 45.37 86.71
C ILE A 189 -167.30 43.86 86.64
N THR A 190 -166.10 43.54 87.11
CA THR A 190 -165.46 42.22 87.11
C THR A 190 -166.17 41.20 88.02
N ALA A 191 -166.84 41.62 89.10
CA ALA A 191 -167.30 40.73 90.17
C ALA A 191 -168.32 39.65 89.74
N GLU A 192 -169.45 40.02 89.15
CA GLU A 192 -170.46 39.03 88.71
C GLU A 192 -169.99 38.25 87.48
N LYS A 193 -169.17 38.90 86.62
CA LYS A 193 -168.50 38.23 85.50
C LYS A 193 -167.60 37.09 85.98
N ILE A 194 -166.91 37.23 87.13
CA ILE A 194 -166.06 36.18 87.72
C ILE A 194 -166.88 34.93 88.05
N ASN A 195 -168.07 35.04 88.65
CA ASN A 195 -168.78 33.85 89.16
C ASN A 195 -169.35 32.97 88.03
N VAL A 196 -169.97 33.58 87.01
CA VAL A 196 -170.39 32.85 85.79
C VAL A 196 -169.18 32.38 84.97
N ALA A 197 -168.07 33.14 84.98
CA ALA A 197 -166.83 32.67 84.38
C ALA A 197 -166.25 31.46 85.13
N GLN A 198 -166.30 31.38 86.46
CA GLN A 198 -165.75 30.27 87.25
C GLN A 198 -166.40 28.92 86.86
N GLN A 199 -167.72 28.84 86.76
CA GLN A 199 -168.38 27.60 86.34
C GLN A 199 -168.04 27.20 84.89
N ARG A 200 -167.90 28.18 83.98
CA ARG A 200 -167.39 27.93 82.61
C ARG A 200 -165.92 27.54 82.61
N HIS A 201 -165.10 28.11 83.50
CA HIS A 201 -163.69 27.80 83.63
C HIS A 201 -163.45 26.37 84.08
N SER A 202 -164.19 25.85 85.08
CA SER A 202 -164.01 24.48 85.57
C SER A 202 -164.22 23.43 84.47
N LYS A 203 -165.35 23.50 83.73
CA LYS A 203 -165.59 22.57 82.60
C LYS A 203 -164.55 22.72 81.48
N ASN A 204 -164.15 23.95 81.16
CA ASN A 204 -163.06 24.21 80.21
C ASN A 204 -161.68 23.73 80.72
N PHE A 205 -161.51 23.53 82.03
CA PHE A 205 -160.28 23.02 82.63
C PHE A 205 -160.19 21.49 82.50
N GLU A 206 -161.29 20.78 82.77
CA GLU A 206 -161.36 19.33 82.67
C GLU A 206 -161.16 18.84 81.22
N GLU A 207 -161.76 19.52 80.24
CA GLU A 207 -161.48 19.29 78.81
C GLU A 207 -160.03 19.58 78.42
N LYS A 208 -159.41 20.64 78.98
CA LYS A 208 -158.01 20.96 78.71
C LYS A 208 -157.07 19.89 79.29
N ILE A 209 -157.36 19.38 80.49
CA ILE A 209 -156.56 18.32 81.12
C ILE A 209 -156.63 17.01 80.31
N THR A 210 -157.80 16.64 79.79
CA THR A 210 -157.93 15.44 78.94
C THR A 210 -157.20 15.60 77.61
N LYS A 211 -157.38 16.72 76.90
CA LYS A 211 -156.67 17.02 75.64
C LYS A 211 -155.14 17.10 75.83
N MET A 212 -154.66 17.61 76.96
CA MET A 212 -153.23 17.65 77.31
C MET A 212 -152.65 16.24 77.54
N LYS A 213 -153.37 15.36 78.25
CA LYS A 213 -152.95 13.97 78.48
C LYS A 213 -152.89 13.12 77.20
N GLN A 214 -153.66 13.45 76.17
CA GLN A 214 -153.57 12.81 74.86
C GLN A 214 -152.30 13.23 74.11
N ARG A 215 -152.04 14.54 74.00
CA ARG A 215 -150.83 15.07 73.33
C ARG A 215 -149.52 14.55 73.90
N LEU A 216 -149.41 14.45 75.24
CA LEU A 216 -148.19 13.93 75.87
C LEU A 216 -147.87 12.50 75.41
N LYS A 217 -148.87 11.64 75.23
CA LYS A 217 -148.66 10.27 74.70
C LYS A 217 -148.27 10.26 73.22
N GLU A 218 -148.83 11.16 72.42
CA GLU A 218 -148.46 11.34 71.01
C GLU A 218 -147.00 11.81 70.89
N GLU A 219 -146.57 12.73 71.76
CA GLU A 219 -145.19 13.22 71.84
C GLU A 219 -144.20 12.15 72.34
N GLU A 220 -144.58 11.31 73.32
CA GLU A 220 -143.80 10.16 73.80
C GLU A 220 -143.53 9.12 72.71
N GLU A 221 -144.55 8.72 71.94
CA GLU A 221 -144.38 7.78 70.82
C GLU A 221 -143.53 8.37 69.68
N ILE A 222 -143.70 9.66 69.36
CA ILE A 222 -142.86 10.35 68.35
C ILE A 222 -141.40 10.44 68.80
N MET A 223 -141.14 10.66 70.10
CA MET A 223 -139.79 10.63 70.67
C MET A 223 -139.14 9.24 70.53
N LYS A 224 -139.89 8.19 70.86
CA LYS A 224 -139.41 6.80 70.79
C LYS A 224 -139.00 6.39 69.37
N GLN A 225 -139.84 6.66 68.38
CA GLN A 225 -139.54 6.36 66.96
C GLN A 225 -138.33 7.14 66.40
N ARG A 226 -137.94 8.25 67.03
CA ARG A 226 -136.72 9.02 66.65
C ARG A 226 -135.46 8.43 67.27
N LEU A 227 -135.56 7.89 68.49
CA LEU A 227 -134.46 7.18 69.15
C LEU A 227 -134.11 5.90 68.37
N GLU A 228 -135.11 5.06 68.09
CA GLU A 228 -134.94 3.78 67.36
C GLU A 228 -134.20 3.98 66.01
N LYS A 229 -134.57 5.02 65.24
CA LYS A 229 -133.91 5.35 63.95
C LYS A 229 -132.49 5.91 64.12
N ASN A 230 -132.20 6.62 65.21
CA ASN A 230 -130.85 7.08 65.50
C ASN A 230 -129.95 5.90 65.86
N ASP A 231 -130.45 4.96 66.67
CA ASP A 231 -129.71 3.76 67.07
C ASP A 231 -129.42 2.85 65.87
N GLU A 232 -130.38 2.66 64.95
CA GLU A 232 -130.16 1.99 63.65
C GLU A 232 -129.04 2.67 62.84
N ILE A 233 -129.08 4.01 62.71
CA ILE A 233 -128.07 4.76 61.95
C ILE A 233 -126.69 4.58 62.60
N LEU A 234 -126.59 4.76 63.92
CA LEU A 234 -125.34 4.63 64.68
C LEU A 234 -124.75 3.21 64.56
N ALA A 235 -125.59 2.17 64.66
CA ALA A 235 -125.16 0.78 64.50
C ALA A 235 -124.54 0.49 63.12
N THR A 236 -124.97 1.18 62.06
CA THR A 236 -124.37 1.01 60.71
C THR A 236 -123.07 1.79 60.48
N ILE A 237 -122.62 2.65 61.40
CA ILE A 237 -121.41 3.47 61.21
C ILE A 237 -120.12 2.64 61.27
N PRO A 238 -119.87 1.77 62.28
CA PRO A 238 -118.67 0.93 62.33
C PRO A 238 -118.49 0.08 61.05
N ASP A 239 -119.58 -0.53 60.60
CA ASP A 239 -119.67 -1.31 59.36
C ASP A 239 -119.17 -0.56 58.12
N LYS A 240 -119.52 0.73 58.01
CA LYS A 240 -119.13 1.60 56.89
C LYS A 240 -117.65 1.95 56.94
N TYR A 241 -117.10 2.18 58.13
CA TYR A 241 -115.65 2.37 58.31
C TYR A 241 -114.88 1.10 57.99
N GLN A 242 -115.26 -0.05 58.54
CA GLN A 242 -114.56 -1.31 58.31
C GLN A 242 -114.61 -1.76 56.84
N LYS A 243 -115.74 -1.55 56.14
CA LYS A 243 -115.85 -1.76 54.68
C LYS A 243 -114.90 -0.83 53.90
N ARG A 244 -114.80 0.45 54.27
CA ARG A 244 -113.84 1.39 53.67
C ARG A 244 -112.39 0.94 53.89
N ASP A 245 -112.04 0.56 55.11
CA ASP A 245 -110.65 0.28 55.47
C ASP A 245 -110.18 -1.07 54.86
N ASN A 246 -111.07 -2.06 54.75
CA ASN A 246 -110.83 -3.27 53.95
C ASN A 246 -110.53 -2.95 52.48
N ILE A 247 -111.29 -2.03 51.86
CA ILE A 247 -111.06 -1.58 50.48
C ILE A 247 -109.73 -0.81 50.34
N LEU A 248 -109.30 -0.09 51.39
CA LEU A 248 -108.00 0.59 51.40
C LEU A 248 -106.84 -0.38 51.58
N ALA A 249 -107.00 -1.43 52.39
CA ALA A 249 -106.03 -2.52 52.56
C ALA A 249 -105.83 -3.30 51.25
N GLU A 250 -106.91 -3.78 50.63
CA GLU A 250 -106.86 -4.49 49.35
C GLU A 250 -106.19 -3.63 48.24
N LYS A 251 -106.44 -2.32 48.24
CA LYS A 251 -105.76 -1.36 47.35
C LYS A 251 -104.31 -1.10 47.72
N ALA A 252 -103.88 -1.34 48.95
CA ALA A 252 -102.47 -1.28 49.36
C ALA A 252 -101.73 -2.56 48.93
N GLU A 253 -102.32 -3.73 49.16
CA GLU A 253 -101.78 -5.03 48.76
C GLU A 253 -101.55 -5.10 47.25
N LYS A 254 -102.57 -4.81 46.43
CA LYS A 254 -102.45 -4.80 44.96
C LYS A 254 -101.44 -3.77 44.42
N ARG A 255 -101.14 -2.71 45.18
CA ARG A 255 -100.04 -1.78 44.86
C ARG A 255 -98.68 -2.36 45.24
N ASN A 256 -98.58 -3.07 46.36
CA ASN A 256 -97.36 -3.74 46.80
C ASN A 256 -96.98 -4.88 45.84
N GLU A 257 -97.92 -5.77 45.52
CA GLU A 257 -97.74 -6.86 44.53
C GLU A 257 -97.25 -6.32 43.18
N ARG A 258 -97.90 -5.26 42.67
CA ARG A 258 -97.50 -4.61 41.42
C ARG A 258 -96.09 -4.01 41.52
N THR A 259 -95.72 -3.44 42.66
CA THR A 259 -94.37 -2.89 42.89
C THR A 259 -93.31 -3.99 42.90
N VAL A 260 -93.55 -5.08 43.63
CA VAL A 260 -92.67 -6.26 43.64
C VAL A 260 -92.53 -6.89 42.24
N SER A 261 -93.64 -7.01 41.50
CA SER A 261 -93.63 -7.53 40.12
C SER A 261 -92.84 -6.64 39.15
N VAL A 262 -92.93 -5.31 39.29
CA VAL A 262 -92.15 -4.35 38.50
C VAL A 262 -90.67 -4.39 38.88
N ASN A 263 -90.34 -4.43 40.17
CA ASN A 263 -88.95 -4.50 40.65
C ASN A 263 -88.26 -5.77 40.16
N LYS A 264 -88.88 -6.95 40.34
CA LYS A 264 -88.35 -8.21 39.81
C LYS A 264 -88.13 -8.18 38.29
N ARG A 265 -89.06 -7.58 37.53
CA ARG A 265 -88.91 -7.43 36.07
C ARG A 265 -87.75 -6.50 35.70
N ASN A 266 -87.53 -5.44 36.47
CA ASN A 266 -86.41 -4.52 36.29
C ASN A 266 -85.07 -5.20 36.63
N GLU A 267 -85.00 -5.95 37.73
CA GLU A 267 -83.84 -6.76 38.13
C GLU A 267 -83.49 -7.79 37.04
N GLU A 268 -84.47 -8.56 36.56
CA GLU A 268 -84.26 -9.50 35.45
C GLU A 268 -83.77 -8.81 34.17
N PHE A 269 -84.27 -7.61 33.86
CA PHE A 269 -83.86 -6.85 32.68
C PHE A 269 -82.44 -6.28 32.81
N VAL A 270 -82.08 -5.78 34.01
CA VAL A 270 -80.72 -5.36 34.35
C VAL A 270 -79.76 -6.55 34.27
N GLN A 271 -80.11 -7.71 34.85
CA GLN A 271 -79.28 -8.90 34.79
C GLN A 271 -79.12 -9.42 33.35
N LYS A 272 -80.17 -9.39 32.52
CA LYS A 272 -80.08 -9.71 31.08
C LYS A 272 -79.14 -8.76 30.33
N LYS A 273 -79.12 -7.46 30.67
CA LYS A 273 -78.13 -6.49 30.13
C LYS A 273 -76.71 -6.79 30.61
N ILE A 274 -76.50 -7.00 31.91
CA ILE A 274 -75.19 -7.33 32.50
C ILE A 274 -74.62 -8.59 31.84
N ASN A 275 -75.42 -9.67 31.76
CA ASN A 275 -74.99 -10.91 31.12
C ASN A 275 -74.63 -10.71 29.63
N LYS A 276 -75.38 -9.89 28.88
CA LYS A 276 -75.03 -9.57 27.48
C LYS A 276 -73.70 -8.81 27.38
N VAL A 277 -73.44 -7.85 28.26
CA VAL A 277 -72.18 -7.07 28.30
C VAL A 277 -71.02 -7.97 28.73
N ASN A 278 -71.19 -8.83 29.72
CA ASN A 278 -70.16 -9.77 30.17
C ASN A 278 -69.80 -10.78 29.09
N ASN A 279 -70.79 -11.31 28.34
CA ASN A 279 -70.52 -12.21 27.22
C ASN A 279 -69.74 -11.51 26.09
N LEU A 280 -70.10 -10.25 25.77
CA LEU A 280 -69.34 -9.42 24.82
C LEU A 280 -67.89 -9.22 25.28
N LEU A 281 -67.69 -8.81 26.54
CA LEU A 281 -66.35 -8.64 27.12
C LEU A 281 -65.53 -9.93 27.09
N GLN A 282 -66.12 -11.08 27.40
CA GLN A 282 -65.43 -12.38 27.28
C GLN A 282 -65.07 -12.71 25.83
N THR A 283 -65.95 -12.47 24.85
CA THR A 283 -65.61 -12.70 23.43
C THR A 283 -64.52 -11.76 22.93
N GLU A 284 -64.53 -10.48 23.32
CA GLU A 284 -63.47 -9.52 23.00
C GLU A 284 -62.14 -9.93 23.65
N GLN A 285 -62.15 -10.34 24.92
CA GLN A 285 -60.95 -10.82 25.62
C GLN A 285 -60.38 -12.10 24.99
N GLN A 286 -61.24 -13.02 24.53
CA GLN A 286 -60.82 -14.19 23.74
C GLN A 286 -60.26 -13.81 22.36
N ASN A 287 -60.84 -12.81 21.69
CA ASN A 287 -60.35 -12.34 20.39
C ASN A 287 -58.99 -11.64 20.54
N PHE A 288 -58.86 -10.74 21.52
CA PHE A 288 -57.60 -10.06 21.85
C PHE A 288 -56.50 -11.06 22.21
N THR A 289 -56.78 -12.04 23.07
CA THR A 289 -55.77 -13.07 23.43
C THR A 289 -55.40 -14.00 22.27
N LYS A 290 -56.33 -14.28 21.33
CA LYS A 290 -55.98 -14.96 20.06
C LYS A 290 -55.05 -14.10 19.21
N VAL A 291 -55.41 -12.84 18.96
CA VAL A 291 -54.60 -11.90 18.16
C VAL A 291 -53.20 -11.71 18.75
N MET A 292 -53.08 -11.53 20.07
CA MET A 292 -51.79 -11.42 20.75
C MET A 292 -50.94 -12.68 20.58
N LYS A 293 -51.52 -13.88 20.74
CA LYS A 293 -50.80 -15.16 20.49
C LYS A 293 -50.36 -15.30 19.02
N THR A 294 -51.22 -14.94 18.07
CA THR A 294 -50.88 -14.96 16.63
C THR A 294 -49.77 -13.97 16.28
N ASN A 295 -49.79 -12.77 16.87
CA ASN A 295 -48.75 -11.77 16.68
C ASN A 295 -47.43 -12.20 17.32
N GLN A 296 -47.47 -12.80 18.51
CA GLN A 296 -46.29 -13.37 19.17
C GLN A 296 -45.67 -14.50 18.32
N ALA A 297 -46.48 -15.43 17.82
CA ALA A 297 -46.02 -16.51 16.94
C ALA A 297 -45.34 -15.96 15.67
N LYS A 298 -45.97 -14.99 14.97
CA LYS A 298 -45.38 -14.31 13.80
C LYS A 298 -44.11 -13.51 14.11
N THR A 299 -43.95 -13.06 15.35
CA THR A 299 -42.73 -12.35 15.78
C THR A 299 -41.60 -13.34 16.01
N ASN A 300 -41.88 -14.45 16.69
CA ASN A 300 -40.92 -15.55 16.87
C ASN A 300 -40.48 -16.14 15.52
N GLU A 301 -41.42 -16.41 14.60
CA GLU A 301 -41.15 -16.91 13.25
C GLU A 301 -40.16 -16.00 12.48
N LYS A 302 -40.35 -14.67 12.57
CA LYS A 302 -39.42 -13.69 11.98
C LYS A 302 -38.04 -13.69 12.64
N LEU A 303 -37.99 -13.78 13.97
CA LEU A 303 -36.73 -13.85 14.72
C LEU A 303 -35.96 -15.14 14.39
N GLU A 304 -36.65 -16.26 14.20
CA GLU A 304 -36.07 -17.54 13.77
C GLU A 304 -35.51 -17.45 12.33
N GLN A 305 -36.28 -16.86 11.39
CA GLN A 305 -35.83 -16.62 10.02
C GLN A 305 -34.61 -15.68 9.97
N GLU A 306 -34.59 -14.60 10.76
CA GLU A 306 -33.46 -13.68 10.84
C GLU A 306 -32.23 -14.34 11.49
N ALA A 307 -32.41 -15.11 12.58
CA ALA A 307 -31.34 -15.86 13.21
C ALA A 307 -30.73 -16.93 12.28
N GLU A 308 -31.55 -17.63 11.50
CA GLU A 308 -31.04 -18.61 10.54
C GLU A 308 -30.30 -17.94 9.36
N LEU A 309 -30.76 -16.77 8.91
CA LEU A 309 -30.10 -15.97 7.89
C LEU A 309 -28.76 -15.39 8.38
N LEU A 310 -28.70 -14.94 9.64
CA LEU A 310 -27.46 -14.54 10.31
C LEU A 310 -26.49 -15.73 10.48
N ARG A 311 -26.99 -16.92 10.86
CA ARG A 311 -26.17 -18.15 10.90
C ARG A 311 -25.57 -18.47 9.53
N LYS A 312 -26.37 -18.44 8.46
CA LYS A 312 -25.91 -18.67 7.08
C LYS A 312 -24.86 -17.64 6.64
N ARG A 313 -25.01 -16.37 7.04
CA ARG A 313 -23.98 -15.32 6.80
C ARG A 313 -22.68 -15.60 7.56
N ASN A 314 -22.76 -15.99 8.83
CA ASN A 314 -21.59 -16.30 9.65
C ASN A 314 -20.84 -17.54 9.11
N GLU A 315 -21.56 -18.61 8.73
CA GLU A 315 -20.97 -19.79 8.09
C GLU A 315 -20.30 -19.48 6.75
N ALA A 316 -20.84 -18.53 5.97
CA ALA A 316 -20.21 -18.06 4.74
C ALA A 316 -18.95 -17.22 5.03
N ALA A 317 -19.01 -16.32 6.01
CA ALA A 317 -17.85 -15.52 6.43
C ALA A 317 -16.72 -16.40 6.98
N GLU A 318 -17.02 -17.40 7.81
CA GLU A 318 -16.04 -18.39 8.26
C GLU A 318 -15.37 -19.14 7.12
N LYS A 319 -16.12 -19.57 6.10
CA LYS A 319 -15.55 -20.23 4.91
C LYS A 319 -14.59 -19.32 4.16
N ILE A 320 -14.93 -18.03 4.03
CA ILE A 320 -14.05 -17.02 3.42
C ILE A 320 -12.78 -16.83 4.26
N PHE A 321 -12.89 -16.64 5.58
CA PHE A 321 -11.73 -16.43 6.45
C PHE A 321 -10.82 -17.66 6.57
N ARG A 322 -11.38 -18.88 6.60
CA ARG A 322 -10.59 -20.13 6.56
C ARG A 322 -9.80 -20.23 5.26
N ARG A 323 -10.45 -20.03 4.11
CA ARG A 323 -9.81 -20.02 2.80
C ARG A 323 -8.73 -18.95 2.66
N GLN A 324 -8.99 -17.72 3.11
CA GLN A 324 -7.97 -16.65 3.11
C GLN A 324 -6.76 -17.01 3.97
N LYS A 325 -6.97 -17.67 5.12
CA LYS A 325 -5.89 -18.15 5.99
C LYS A 325 -5.08 -19.29 5.34
N GLU A 326 -5.75 -20.19 4.63
CA GLU A 326 -5.13 -21.26 3.84
C GLU A 326 -4.27 -20.67 2.71
N GLU A 327 -4.82 -19.75 1.91
CA GLU A 327 -4.11 -19.04 0.83
C GLU A 327 -2.88 -18.25 1.35
N ILE A 328 -2.96 -17.65 2.55
CA ILE A 328 -1.83 -16.96 3.21
C ILE A 328 -0.73 -17.94 3.65
N GLU A 329 -1.09 -19.09 4.22
CA GLU A 329 -0.10 -20.10 4.65
C GLU A 329 0.53 -20.83 3.45
N GLU A 330 -0.21 -21.08 2.37
CA GLU A 330 0.34 -21.58 1.09
C GLU A 330 1.34 -20.59 0.46
N PHE A 331 1.00 -19.29 0.43
CA PHE A 331 1.92 -18.25 -0.04
C PHE A 331 3.19 -18.17 0.82
N LYS A 332 3.04 -18.24 2.15
CA LYS A 332 4.16 -18.25 3.10
C LYS A 332 5.07 -19.46 2.93
N GLN A 333 4.52 -20.67 2.75
CA GLN A 333 5.30 -21.87 2.41
C GLN A 333 6.01 -21.73 1.05
N THR A 334 5.39 -21.02 0.10
CA THR A 334 5.96 -20.79 -1.24
C THR A 334 7.14 -19.82 -1.20
N LEU A 335 7.06 -18.77 -0.37
CA LEU A 335 8.21 -17.90 -0.06
C LEU A 335 9.33 -18.68 0.65
N GLN A 336 9.01 -19.49 1.66
CA GLN A 336 10.01 -20.31 2.36
C GLN A 336 10.75 -21.29 1.42
N LYS A 337 10.04 -21.95 0.50
CA LYS A 337 10.67 -22.79 -0.54
C LYS A 337 11.60 -21.97 -1.44
N ARG A 338 11.12 -20.83 -1.96
CA ARG A 338 11.93 -19.92 -2.79
C ARG A 338 13.21 -19.46 -2.07
N ASP A 339 13.12 -19.11 -0.79
CA ASP A 339 14.29 -18.62 -0.04
C ASP A 339 15.30 -19.74 0.24
N ILE A 340 14.83 -20.98 0.45
CA ILE A 340 15.68 -22.18 0.50
C ILE A 340 16.36 -22.41 -0.87
N ASP A 341 15.61 -22.36 -1.98
CA ASP A 341 16.16 -22.53 -3.34
C ASP A 341 17.23 -21.46 -3.66
N LEU A 342 17.01 -20.22 -3.23
CA LEU A 342 17.98 -19.12 -3.40
C LEU A 342 19.25 -19.34 -2.56
N GLN A 343 19.10 -19.78 -1.31
CA GLN A 343 20.25 -20.14 -0.46
C GLN A 343 21.05 -21.31 -1.05
N GLN A 344 20.38 -22.34 -1.56
CA GLN A 344 21.05 -23.48 -2.22
C GLN A 344 21.83 -23.02 -3.46
N ARG A 345 21.22 -22.23 -4.35
CA ARG A 345 21.90 -21.67 -5.53
C ARG A 345 23.08 -20.78 -5.18
N GLN A 346 23.00 -20.01 -4.10
CA GLN A 346 24.14 -19.21 -3.63
C GLN A 346 25.30 -20.09 -3.15
N ILE A 347 24.99 -21.12 -2.35
CA ILE A 347 25.98 -22.12 -1.89
C ILE A 347 26.60 -22.88 -3.08
N GLU A 348 25.84 -23.17 -4.13
CA GLU A 348 26.34 -23.79 -5.38
C GLU A 348 27.27 -22.85 -6.15
N LEU A 349 26.90 -21.58 -6.32
CA LEU A 349 27.73 -20.56 -6.96
C LEU A 349 29.05 -20.32 -6.20
N ASP A 350 29.00 -20.26 -4.86
CA ASP A 350 30.18 -20.11 -4.02
C ASP A 350 31.11 -21.34 -4.13
N LYS A 351 30.56 -22.56 -4.16
CA LYS A 351 31.33 -23.79 -4.43
C LYS A 351 31.94 -23.81 -5.82
N GLU A 352 31.19 -23.42 -6.86
CA GLU A 352 31.71 -23.30 -8.22
C GLU A 352 32.86 -22.29 -8.30
N MET A 353 32.71 -21.12 -7.65
CA MET A 353 33.74 -20.09 -7.61
C MET A 353 34.99 -20.59 -6.87
N GLN A 354 34.84 -21.25 -5.73
CA GLN A 354 35.96 -21.87 -5.00
C GLN A 354 36.65 -22.93 -5.86
N ASN A 355 35.91 -23.82 -6.53
CA ASN A 355 36.47 -24.83 -7.42
C ASN A 355 37.26 -24.20 -8.58
N LYS A 356 36.72 -23.15 -9.23
CA LYS A 356 37.42 -22.40 -10.30
C LYS A 356 38.70 -21.73 -9.79
N LEU A 357 38.71 -21.23 -8.56
CA LEU A 357 39.91 -20.67 -7.92
C LEU A 357 40.94 -21.77 -7.57
N TYR A 358 40.50 -22.94 -7.09
CA TYR A 358 41.39 -24.07 -6.81
C TYR A 358 42.03 -24.62 -8.09
N THR A 359 41.28 -24.80 -9.18
CA THR A 359 41.85 -25.25 -10.47
C THR A 359 42.82 -24.22 -11.05
N ALA A 360 42.47 -22.92 -11.01
CA ALA A 360 43.37 -21.85 -11.44
C ALA A 360 44.66 -21.79 -10.60
N LYS A 361 44.58 -22.04 -9.29
CA LYS A 361 45.75 -22.16 -8.41
C LYS A 361 46.64 -23.33 -8.82
N ILE A 362 46.07 -24.53 -9.00
CA ILE A 362 46.83 -25.73 -9.40
C ILE A 362 47.53 -25.49 -10.75
N GLU A 363 46.81 -24.92 -11.74
CA GLU A 363 47.41 -24.54 -13.02
C GLU A 363 48.60 -23.56 -12.88
N LEU A 364 48.51 -22.56 -11.98
CA LEU A 364 49.60 -21.62 -11.73
C LEU A 364 50.79 -22.27 -11.03
N GLU A 365 50.55 -23.19 -10.09
CA GLU A 365 51.59 -23.98 -9.42
C GLU A 365 52.30 -24.91 -10.40
N ASP A 366 51.57 -25.60 -11.29
CA ASP A 366 52.14 -26.47 -12.34
C ASP A 366 52.88 -25.67 -13.41
N LYS A 367 52.34 -24.54 -13.90
CA LYS A 367 53.05 -23.65 -14.84
C LYS A 367 54.35 -23.13 -14.21
N THR A 368 54.32 -22.76 -12.93
CA THR A 368 55.51 -22.33 -12.18
C THR A 368 56.51 -23.49 -12.00
N ALA A 369 56.04 -24.69 -11.71
CA ALA A 369 56.89 -25.88 -11.59
C ALA A 369 57.52 -26.25 -12.93
N ALA A 370 56.79 -26.18 -14.04
CA ALA A 370 57.28 -26.40 -15.39
C ALA A 370 58.37 -25.39 -15.77
N ILE A 371 58.16 -24.09 -15.50
CA ILE A 371 59.18 -23.04 -15.70
C ILE A 371 60.44 -23.34 -14.86
N ARG A 372 60.30 -23.75 -13.59
CA ARG A 372 61.43 -24.14 -12.72
C ARG A 372 62.12 -25.45 -13.14
N ARG A 373 61.43 -26.37 -13.83
CA ARG A 373 62.04 -27.57 -14.45
C ARG A 373 62.83 -27.17 -15.70
N ALA A 374 62.21 -26.38 -16.60
CA ALA A 374 62.84 -25.89 -17.83
C ALA A 374 64.07 -25.01 -17.55
N GLN A 375 64.01 -24.15 -16.53
CA GLN A 375 65.17 -23.35 -16.11
C GLN A 375 66.34 -24.24 -15.69
N ARG A 376 66.12 -25.18 -14.75
CA ARG A 376 67.16 -26.12 -14.32
C ARG A 376 67.72 -26.96 -15.48
N ALA A 377 66.88 -27.36 -16.44
CA ALA A 377 67.35 -28.05 -17.64
C ALA A 377 68.30 -27.18 -18.49
N ARG A 378 67.98 -25.89 -18.70
CA ARG A 378 68.87 -24.93 -19.38
C ARG A 378 70.16 -24.69 -18.61
N ASP A 379 70.10 -24.60 -17.28
CA ASP A 379 71.28 -24.40 -16.42
C ASP A 379 72.22 -25.60 -16.46
N CYS A 380 71.67 -26.83 -16.35
CA CYS A 380 72.43 -28.06 -16.52
C CYS A 380 73.03 -28.17 -17.93
N GLN A 381 72.25 -27.91 -18.99
CA GLN A 381 72.74 -27.92 -20.37
C GLN A 381 73.87 -26.90 -20.58
N THR A 382 73.76 -25.72 -19.98
CA THR A 382 74.79 -24.68 -20.02
C THR A 382 76.07 -25.17 -19.33
N ALA A 383 75.97 -25.74 -18.13
CA ALA A 383 77.09 -26.31 -17.39
C ALA A 383 77.78 -27.47 -18.14
N PHE A 384 77.01 -28.39 -18.74
CA PHE A 384 77.56 -29.44 -19.61
C PHE A 384 78.26 -28.84 -20.84
N SER A 385 77.67 -27.83 -21.49
CA SER A 385 78.29 -27.16 -22.65
C SER A 385 79.61 -26.46 -22.29
N LEU A 386 79.72 -25.90 -21.07
CA LEU A 386 80.95 -25.27 -20.58
C LEU A 386 82.04 -26.31 -20.32
N ARG A 387 81.70 -27.43 -19.66
CA ARG A 387 82.63 -28.57 -19.48
C ARG A 387 83.11 -29.12 -20.83
N GLN A 388 82.22 -29.23 -21.81
CA GLN A 388 82.55 -29.72 -23.15
C GLN A 388 83.39 -28.71 -23.97
N LYS A 389 83.20 -27.41 -23.75
CA LYS A 389 84.02 -26.32 -24.33
C LYS A 389 85.46 -26.30 -23.82
N VAL A 390 85.68 -26.61 -22.54
CA VAL A 390 87.04 -26.74 -21.97
C VAL A 390 87.82 -27.90 -22.59
N PHE A 391 87.14 -28.87 -23.20
CA PHE A 391 87.74 -30.12 -23.70
C PHE A 391 88.05 -30.15 -25.21
N ARG A 392 87.67 -29.15 -26.02
CA ARG A 392 87.94 -29.15 -27.48
C ARG A 392 88.32 -27.76 -27.99
N SER A 393 89.26 -27.75 -28.93
CA SER A 393 90.23 -26.65 -29.13
C SER A 393 89.75 -25.43 -29.92
N GLU A 394 90.55 -24.38 -29.79
CA GLU A 394 90.41 -23.07 -30.42
C GLU A 394 90.57 -23.14 -31.94
N SER A 395 89.73 -22.40 -32.67
CA SER A 395 89.95 -22.00 -34.09
C SER A 395 88.80 -21.13 -34.59
N GLY A 396 87.55 -21.62 -34.48
CA GLY A 396 86.36 -20.92 -34.98
C GLY A 396 85.86 -19.74 -34.12
N LEU A 397 86.23 -19.69 -32.83
CA LEU A 397 85.62 -18.76 -31.86
C LEU A 397 86.01 -17.28 -32.11
N ASN A 398 87.27 -17.04 -32.47
CA ASN A 398 87.87 -15.70 -32.58
C ASN A 398 87.25 -14.85 -33.69
N GLY A 399 86.68 -15.47 -34.73
CA GLY A 399 85.98 -14.75 -35.81
C GLY A 399 84.66 -14.14 -35.33
N ILE A 400 83.84 -14.93 -34.64
CA ILE A 400 82.51 -14.51 -34.19
C ILE A 400 82.60 -13.58 -32.98
N GLN A 401 83.57 -13.79 -32.09
CA GLN A 401 83.89 -12.82 -31.02
C GLN A 401 84.27 -11.44 -31.57
N LYS A 402 85.04 -11.36 -32.67
CA LYS A 402 85.33 -10.09 -33.36
C LYS A 402 84.08 -9.44 -33.97
N GLN A 403 83.16 -10.22 -34.52
CA GLN A 403 81.86 -9.71 -35.01
C GLN A 403 81.00 -9.16 -33.85
N ARG A 404 80.96 -9.87 -32.72
CA ARG A 404 80.21 -9.45 -31.52
C ARG A 404 80.81 -8.21 -30.86
N ALA A 405 82.14 -8.11 -30.78
CA ALA A 405 82.82 -6.89 -30.33
C ALA A 405 82.50 -5.68 -31.22
N ARG A 406 82.44 -5.87 -32.55
CA ARG A 406 81.98 -4.82 -33.49
C ARG A 406 80.52 -4.43 -33.22
N SER A 407 79.61 -5.38 -33.03
CA SER A 407 78.21 -5.11 -32.62
C SER A 407 78.13 -4.24 -31.36
N GLN A 408 78.90 -4.56 -30.32
CA GLN A 408 78.87 -3.83 -29.05
C GLN A 408 79.49 -2.43 -29.18
N LEU A 409 80.54 -2.26 -29.99
CA LEU A 409 81.08 -0.94 -30.33
C LEU A 409 80.08 -0.10 -31.14
N THR A 410 79.34 -0.71 -32.07
CA THR A 410 78.23 -0.03 -32.78
C THR A 410 77.14 0.40 -31.80
N LYS A 411 76.76 -0.44 -30.81
CA LYS A 411 75.78 -0.05 -29.76
C LYS A 411 76.24 1.14 -28.94
N ALA A 412 77.53 1.25 -28.62
CA ALA A 412 78.08 2.43 -27.94
C ALA A 412 77.88 3.69 -28.80
N LYS A 413 78.35 3.67 -30.06
CA LYS A 413 78.19 4.80 -31.00
C LYS A 413 76.75 5.19 -31.29
N MET A 414 75.84 4.22 -31.36
CA MET A 414 74.40 4.47 -31.54
C MET A 414 73.72 5.02 -30.28
N ASN A 415 74.28 4.80 -29.08
CA ASN A 415 73.84 5.48 -27.86
C ASN A 415 74.41 6.91 -27.79
N GLU A 416 75.69 7.12 -28.14
CA GLU A 416 76.34 8.45 -28.17
C GLU A 416 75.60 9.38 -29.14
N THR A 417 75.45 8.98 -30.40
CA THR A 417 74.70 9.75 -31.41
C THR A 417 73.22 9.93 -31.09
N PHE A 418 72.59 9.00 -30.34
CA PHE A 418 71.25 9.20 -29.80
C PHE A 418 71.22 10.28 -28.71
N ILE A 419 72.20 10.31 -27.81
CA ILE A 419 72.31 11.33 -26.75
C ILE A 419 72.53 12.71 -27.38
N GLU A 420 73.43 12.82 -28.37
CA GLU A 420 73.66 14.06 -29.13
C GLU A 420 72.37 14.56 -29.80
N LYS A 421 71.72 13.72 -30.62
CA LYS A 421 70.47 14.11 -31.32
C LYS A 421 69.31 14.36 -30.36
N ARG A 422 69.23 13.65 -29.23
CA ARG A 422 68.25 13.90 -28.17
C ARG A 422 68.47 15.27 -27.52
N ASN A 423 69.72 15.64 -27.23
CA ASN A 423 70.04 16.92 -26.61
C ASN A 423 69.78 18.07 -27.59
N ALA A 424 70.14 17.92 -28.87
CA ALA A 424 69.79 18.88 -29.92
C ALA A 424 68.26 19.01 -30.10
N ALA A 425 67.51 17.91 -30.09
CA ALA A 425 66.05 17.93 -30.18
C ALA A 425 65.36 18.48 -28.92
N MET A 426 65.97 18.37 -27.73
CA MET A 426 65.51 19.06 -26.53
C MET A 426 65.74 20.56 -26.62
N ASN A 427 66.89 20.98 -27.11
CA ASN A 427 67.29 22.39 -27.26
C ASN A 427 66.70 23.06 -28.51
N LEU A 428 65.92 22.35 -29.32
CA LEU A 428 65.25 22.85 -30.53
C LEU A 428 64.34 24.06 -30.26
N LEU A 429 63.75 24.15 -29.05
CA LEU A 429 62.70 25.12 -28.73
C LEU A 429 63.09 26.59 -29.02
N PRO A 430 64.14 27.18 -28.42
CA PRO A 430 64.54 28.58 -28.68
C PRO A 430 64.79 28.86 -30.17
N ASP A 431 65.43 27.94 -30.88
CA ASP A 431 65.77 28.12 -32.29
C ASP A 431 64.54 28.18 -33.20
N VAL A 432 63.43 27.52 -32.82
CA VAL A 432 62.24 27.38 -33.68
C VAL A 432 61.05 28.25 -33.34
N VAL A 433 60.99 28.98 -32.20
CA VAL A 433 59.81 29.79 -31.84
C VAL A 433 59.47 30.81 -32.93
N ASN A 434 60.48 31.60 -33.34
CA ASN A 434 60.31 32.77 -34.20
C ASN A 434 60.51 32.47 -35.70
N LEU A 435 60.72 31.21 -36.08
CA LEU A 435 60.98 30.82 -37.46
C LEU A 435 59.71 30.55 -38.27
N ASN A 436 59.76 30.81 -39.58
CA ASN A 436 58.73 30.38 -40.53
C ASN A 436 58.82 28.86 -40.75
N ASP A 437 57.72 28.23 -41.19
CA ASP A 437 57.58 26.78 -41.29
C ASP A 437 58.66 26.13 -42.18
N GLN A 438 59.02 26.76 -43.31
CA GLN A 438 60.10 26.28 -44.17
C GLN A 438 61.49 26.32 -43.51
N GLN A 439 61.71 27.22 -42.55
CA GLN A 439 62.95 27.27 -41.76
C GLN A 439 62.91 26.22 -40.64
N LYS A 440 61.74 26.02 -40.01
CA LYS A 440 61.49 24.91 -39.07
C LYS A 440 61.73 23.55 -39.73
N VAL A 441 61.29 23.35 -40.98
CA VAL A 441 61.60 22.15 -41.79
C VAL A 441 63.12 21.92 -41.90
N ARG A 442 63.88 22.95 -42.29
CA ARG A 442 65.35 22.84 -42.46
C ARG A 442 66.06 22.49 -41.15
N ALA A 443 65.67 23.11 -40.04
CA ALA A 443 66.20 22.79 -38.71
C ALA A 443 65.93 21.33 -38.31
N LEU A 444 64.71 20.82 -38.57
CA LEU A 444 64.35 19.42 -38.31
C LEU A 444 65.15 18.44 -39.17
N ILE A 445 65.31 18.72 -40.47
CA ILE A 445 66.15 17.90 -41.37
C ILE A 445 67.59 17.84 -40.85
N GLN A 446 68.18 19.00 -40.51
CA GLN A 446 69.57 19.09 -40.04
C GLN A 446 69.80 18.36 -38.71
N ILE A 447 68.91 18.51 -37.73
CA ILE A 447 69.08 17.96 -36.38
C ILE A 447 68.71 16.46 -36.33
N LEU A 448 67.63 16.06 -37.01
CA LEU A 448 67.11 14.69 -36.94
C LEU A 448 67.70 13.78 -38.01
N GLY A 449 68.04 14.31 -39.19
CA GLY A 449 68.43 13.54 -40.37
C GLY A 449 67.23 12.83 -41.02
N ILE A 450 66.07 13.49 -41.05
CA ILE A 450 64.82 12.99 -41.64
C ILE A 450 64.59 13.57 -43.05
N SER A 451 63.66 12.99 -43.79
CA SER A 451 63.26 13.53 -45.10
C SER A 451 62.44 14.82 -44.96
N GLU A 452 62.39 15.62 -46.02
CA GLU A 452 61.59 16.85 -46.05
C GLU A 452 60.08 16.56 -45.90
N ASN A 453 59.60 15.42 -46.41
CA ASN A 453 58.22 14.99 -46.23
C ASN A 453 57.91 14.70 -44.74
N GLU A 454 58.76 13.93 -44.05
CA GLU A 454 58.59 13.65 -42.62
C GLU A 454 58.66 14.93 -41.77
N ALA A 455 59.55 15.88 -42.12
CA ALA A 455 59.66 17.17 -41.43
C ALA A 455 58.40 18.03 -41.60
N ASN A 456 57.82 18.05 -42.81
CA ASN A 456 56.54 18.73 -43.08
C ASN A 456 55.38 18.07 -42.33
N GLU A 457 55.29 16.74 -42.33
CA GLU A 457 54.27 16.01 -41.54
C GLU A 457 54.36 16.31 -40.05
N MET A 458 55.57 16.31 -39.46
CA MET A 458 55.77 16.67 -38.06
C MET A 458 55.33 18.10 -37.75
N ILE A 459 55.51 19.06 -38.68
CA ILE A 459 55.03 20.43 -38.52
C ILE A 459 53.50 20.52 -38.57
N GLN A 460 52.83 19.80 -39.48
CA GLN A 460 51.36 19.76 -39.50
C GLN A 460 50.81 19.10 -38.21
N GLN A 461 51.41 18.00 -37.76
CA GLN A 461 51.07 17.35 -36.49
C GLN A 461 51.34 18.23 -35.25
N ALA A 462 52.25 19.20 -35.36
CA ALA A 462 52.53 20.16 -34.29
C ALA A 462 51.51 21.30 -34.21
N LYS A 463 50.91 21.69 -35.33
CA LYS A 463 49.83 22.70 -35.37
C LYS A 463 48.50 22.18 -34.82
N VAL A 464 48.23 20.88 -34.97
CA VAL A 464 47.03 20.25 -34.39
C VAL A 464 47.16 20.19 -32.86
N PRO A 465 46.21 20.79 -32.09
CA PRO A 465 46.25 20.73 -30.63
C PRO A 465 46.08 19.28 -30.15
N ASN A 466 46.96 18.86 -29.23
CA ASN A 466 47.01 17.48 -28.76
C ASN A 466 45.78 17.14 -27.89
N PRO A 467 44.88 16.21 -28.30
CA PRO A 467 43.64 15.91 -27.57
C PRO A 467 43.84 15.21 -26.23
N HIS A 468 45.08 14.83 -25.89
CA HIS A 468 45.44 14.19 -24.62
C HIS A 468 46.34 15.05 -23.73
N ALA A 469 46.46 16.36 -24.01
CA ALA A 469 47.09 17.32 -23.11
C ALA A 469 46.08 17.82 -22.06
N LYS A 470 45.95 17.08 -20.95
CA LYS A 470 45.47 17.61 -19.67
C LYS A 470 46.66 18.04 -18.82
#